data_AF-A0A2J6X140-F1
#
_entry.id   AF-A0A2J6X140-F1
#
_cell.length_a   1.000
_cell.length_b   1.000
_cell.length_c   1.000
_cell.angle_alpha   90.00
_cell.angle_beta   90.00
_cell.angle_gamma   90.00
#
_symmetry.space_group_name_H-M   'P 1'
#
loop_
_entity.id
_entity.type
_entity.pdbx_description
1 polymer ?
#
loop_
_entity_poly.entity_id
_entity_poly.type
_entity_poly.pdbx_seq_one_letter_code
_entity_poly.pdbx_strand_id
1 'polypeptide(L)'
;DDLRRLVVEGNALLHGTDGNVADTLPVEEYRRLFPDYVEIEPYWGSAPGQLLSDGKRLFILGRRFGNVFVGLQPSFGYERDPIRLLMSKDAAPHHGFAAYYVWLRKVFKAHAVLHFGTHGALEFMPGKQAGLSAQCWPLRLLGGLPNFYYYCVNNPSEGSIARRRGMATLISYLVPPVQQAGLYKGLRALKDSIDHYHAHPDPTLIDDLRTQAEALNLMVSGEGDAYVAALGHELLQIEQRMIPVGLHVLGQPPAASEQIDVLNLIATFTRVPRSHNQPPLEPLPQIVANALGYDYTSLSGRLHNDPTAQARYRQIEEICRAAVTALVQFGTGHAADEALARYVHLPSGHLTPLWNYLLDIQRRMTTERELSSLLRALNGGYVLPSAGNDVVRNPSVVPTGRNIYAFDPFHV
;
A
#
# COMPACT_ATOMS: atom_id res chain seq x y z
N ASP A 1 -18.55 10.75 1.23
CA ASP A 1 -19.76 9.89 1.23
C ASP A 1 -20.75 10.12 0.10
N ASP A 2 -21.05 11.35 -0.30
CA ASP A 2 -22.08 11.60 -1.34
C ASP A 2 -21.76 10.94 -2.69
N LEU A 3 -20.50 11.01 -3.14
CA LEU A 3 -20.07 10.35 -4.38
C LEU A 3 -20.31 8.83 -4.33
N ARG A 4 -19.98 8.18 -3.20
CA ARG A 4 -20.21 6.75 -3.01
C ARG A 4 -21.69 6.42 -3.15
N ARG A 5 -22.56 7.17 -2.47
CA ARG A 5 -24.02 6.98 -2.53
C ARG A 5 -24.54 7.11 -3.96
N LEU A 6 -24.06 8.11 -4.71
CA LEU A 6 -24.49 8.33 -6.10
C LEU A 6 -24.04 7.22 -7.08
N VAL A 7 -22.88 6.61 -6.84
CA VAL A 7 -22.27 5.62 -7.74
C VAL A 7 -22.67 4.20 -7.37
N VAL A 8 -22.70 3.86 -6.08
CA VAL A 8 -22.90 2.50 -5.58
C VAL A 8 -24.36 2.25 -5.20
N GLU A 9 -25.02 3.20 -4.52
CA GLU A 9 -26.37 2.98 -3.99
C GLU A 9 -27.44 3.40 -5.01
N GLY A 10 -27.45 4.67 -5.43
CA GLY A 10 -28.28 5.24 -6.50
C GLY A 10 -29.60 4.53 -6.79
N ASN A 11 -29.76 4.03 -8.01
CA ASN A 11 -30.89 3.19 -8.44
C ASN A 11 -30.56 1.68 -8.45
N ALA A 12 -29.54 1.24 -7.71
CA ALA A 12 -29.04 -0.13 -7.73
C ALA A 12 -30.11 -1.17 -7.37
N LEU A 13 -30.89 -0.90 -6.32
CA LEU A 13 -32.00 -1.76 -5.88
C LEU A 13 -33.11 -1.91 -6.92
N LEU A 14 -33.36 -0.87 -7.73
CA LEU A 14 -34.38 -0.90 -8.78
C LEU A 14 -34.01 -1.87 -9.91
N HIS A 15 -32.71 -2.00 -10.18
CA HIS A 15 -32.18 -2.81 -11.26
C HIS A 15 -31.58 -4.14 -10.80
N GLY A 16 -31.53 -4.40 -9.49
CA GLY A 16 -30.91 -5.60 -8.92
C GLY A 16 -29.41 -5.68 -9.21
N THR A 17 -28.71 -4.54 -9.19
CA THR A 17 -27.28 -4.43 -9.53
C THR A 17 -26.44 -4.03 -8.32
N ASP A 18 -25.13 -4.25 -8.39
CA ASP A 18 -24.17 -3.85 -7.33
C ASP A 18 -23.90 -2.33 -7.29
N GLY A 19 -24.48 -1.58 -8.22
CA GLY A 19 -24.17 -0.17 -8.45
C GLY A 19 -25.29 0.58 -9.18
N ASN A 20 -25.23 1.90 -9.15
CA ASN A 20 -26.14 2.76 -9.91
C ASN A 20 -25.99 2.47 -11.41
N VAL A 21 -27.09 2.18 -12.10
CA VAL A 21 -27.14 2.10 -13.55
C VAL A 21 -27.18 3.53 -14.11
N ALA A 22 -26.06 3.95 -14.72
CA ALA A 22 -25.93 5.28 -15.34
C ALA A 22 -26.48 5.31 -16.76
N ASP A 23 -26.36 4.21 -17.48
CA ASP A 23 -26.79 4.10 -18.87
C ASP A 23 -27.08 2.64 -19.22
N THR A 24 -27.68 2.41 -20.39
CA THR A 24 -27.99 1.08 -20.90
C THR A 24 -27.60 0.98 -22.37
N LEU A 25 -27.04 -0.15 -22.78
CA LEU A 25 -26.66 -0.43 -24.16
C LEU A 25 -27.61 -1.49 -24.75
N PRO A 26 -28.46 -1.15 -25.74
CA PRO A 26 -29.32 -2.13 -26.40
C PRO A 26 -28.50 -3.25 -27.05
N VAL A 27 -29.00 -4.50 -26.98
CA VAL A 27 -28.27 -5.67 -27.50
C VAL A 27 -27.90 -5.55 -28.98
N GLU A 28 -28.79 -4.99 -29.80
CA GLU A 28 -28.53 -4.76 -31.23
C GLU A 28 -27.37 -3.81 -31.46
N GLU A 29 -27.32 -2.73 -30.66
CA GLU A 29 -26.23 -1.77 -30.73
C GLU A 29 -24.92 -2.35 -30.20
N TYR A 30 -24.95 -3.11 -29.11
CA TYR A 30 -23.80 -3.85 -28.60
C TYR A 30 -23.20 -4.78 -29.66
N ARG A 31 -24.04 -5.60 -30.32
CA ARG A 31 -23.62 -6.52 -31.39
C ARG A 31 -23.00 -5.79 -32.57
N ARG A 32 -23.60 -4.65 -32.97
CA ARG A 32 -23.09 -3.79 -34.06
C ARG A 32 -21.74 -3.17 -33.72
N LEU A 33 -21.56 -2.70 -32.48
CA LEU A 33 -20.36 -1.98 -32.05
C LEU A 33 -19.20 -2.90 -31.66
N PHE A 34 -19.49 -4.16 -31.32
CA PHE A 34 -18.49 -5.13 -30.87
C PHE A 34 -18.72 -6.53 -31.44
N PRO A 35 -18.43 -6.76 -32.74
CA PRO A 35 -18.66 -8.05 -33.42
C PRO A 35 -18.01 -9.26 -32.74
N ASP A 36 -16.94 -9.00 -32.00
CA ASP A 36 -16.22 -9.93 -31.14
C ASP A 36 -17.08 -10.62 -30.06
N TYR A 37 -18.32 -10.14 -29.83
CA TYR A 37 -19.28 -10.78 -28.92
C TYR A 37 -19.53 -12.25 -29.25
N VAL A 38 -19.37 -12.66 -30.52
CA VAL A 38 -19.57 -14.07 -30.95
C VAL A 38 -18.61 -15.03 -30.26
N GLU A 39 -17.44 -14.56 -29.82
CA GLU A 39 -16.49 -15.37 -29.05
C GLU A 39 -16.80 -15.40 -27.55
N ILE A 40 -17.71 -14.54 -27.08
CA ILE A 40 -18.23 -14.53 -25.70
C ILE A 40 -19.36 -15.55 -25.56
N GLU A 41 -20.19 -15.72 -26.60
CA GLU A 41 -21.40 -16.55 -26.54
C GLU A 41 -21.16 -18.03 -26.15
N PRO A 42 -20.07 -18.71 -26.56
CA PRO A 42 -19.79 -20.07 -26.13
C PRO A 42 -19.61 -20.23 -24.61
N TYR A 43 -19.23 -19.15 -23.91
CA TYR A 43 -18.97 -19.17 -22.47
C TYR A 43 -20.13 -18.61 -21.65
N TRP A 44 -20.85 -17.64 -22.20
CA TRP A 44 -21.82 -16.83 -21.44
C TRP A 44 -23.24 -16.83 -22.02
N GLY A 45 -23.48 -17.65 -23.05
CA GLY A 45 -24.74 -17.70 -23.79
C GLY A 45 -24.92 -16.51 -24.73
N SER A 46 -26.03 -16.46 -25.45
CA SER A 46 -26.30 -15.39 -26.41
C SER A 46 -26.41 -14.02 -25.75
N ALA A 47 -25.87 -12.98 -26.41
CA ALA A 47 -26.01 -11.60 -25.94
C ALA A 47 -27.50 -11.22 -25.78
N PRO A 48 -27.89 -10.48 -24.71
CA PRO A 48 -27.04 -9.81 -23.72
C PRO A 48 -26.56 -10.69 -22.55
N GLY A 49 -26.90 -11.98 -22.51
CA GLY A 49 -26.62 -12.85 -21.36
C GLY A 49 -27.43 -12.46 -20.11
N GLN A 50 -27.07 -13.07 -18.98
CA GLN A 50 -27.78 -12.91 -17.70
C GLN A 50 -27.19 -11.83 -16.78
N LEU A 51 -25.88 -11.58 -16.88
CA LEU A 51 -25.18 -10.64 -16.00
C LEU A 51 -25.35 -9.19 -16.48
N LEU A 52 -25.75 -8.29 -15.57
CA LEU A 52 -25.93 -6.85 -15.81
C LEU A 52 -26.85 -6.57 -17.01
N SER A 53 -28.02 -7.21 -17.03
CA SER A 53 -28.92 -7.19 -18.18
C SER A 53 -30.39 -7.29 -17.73
N ASP A 54 -31.29 -6.64 -18.48
CA ASP A 54 -32.75 -6.85 -18.37
C ASP A 54 -33.30 -7.81 -19.45
N GLY A 55 -32.41 -8.52 -20.13
CA GLY A 55 -32.74 -9.41 -21.26
C GLY A 55 -32.84 -8.71 -22.61
N LYS A 56 -32.91 -7.37 -22.65
CA LYS A 56 -32.92 -6.58 -23.89
C LYS A 56 -31.74 -5.61 -24.00
N ARG A 57 -31.23 -5.15 -22.86
CA ARG A 57 -30.19 -4.13 -22.74
C ARG A 57 -29.16 -4.57 -21.69
N LEU A 58 -27.92 -4.15 -21.92
CA LEU A 58 -26.81 -4.31 -20.98
C LEU A 58 -26.71 -3.04 -20.11
N PHE A 59 -26.57 -3.20 -18.81
CA PHE A 59 -26.46 -2.09 -17.86
C PHE A 59 -25.02 -1.59 -17.73
N ILE A 60 -24.86 -0.27 -17.75
CA ILE A 60 -23.58 0.40 -17.52
C ILE A 60 -23.60 1.02 -16.13
N LEU A 61 -22.83 0.41 -15.22
CA LEU A 61 -22.77 0.83 -13.82
C LEU A 61 -21.86 2.04 -13.64
N GLY A 62 -22.32 3.05 -12.91
CA GLY A 62 -21.57 4.25 -12.60
C GLY A 62 -22.43 5.48 -12.40
N ARG A 63 -21.81 6.66 -12.53
CA ARG A 63 -22.49 7.95 -12.55
C ARG A 63 -21.76 8.94 -13.45
N ARG A 64 -22.52 9.68 -14.26
CA ARG A 64 -22.00 10.74 -15.13
C ARG A 64 -22.07 12.11 -14.44
N PHE A 65 -20.98 12.87 -14.56
CA PHE A 65 -20.81 14.23 -14.08
C PHE A 65 -20.26 15.10 -15.24
N GLY A 66 -21.16 15.54 -16.13
CA GLY A 66 -20.77 16.27 -17.34
C GLY A 66 -19.89 15.42 -18.26
N ASN A 67 -18.60 15.79 -18.37
CA ASN A 67 -17.59 15.11 -19.18
C ASN A 67 -16.80 14.04 -18.40
N VAL A 68 -17.05 13.90 -17.10
CA VAL A 68 -16.42 12.87 -16.27
C VAL A 68 -17.43 11.76 -16.00
N PHE A 69 -17.02 10.52 -16.18
CA PHE A 69 -17.81 9.35 -15.83
C PHE A 69 -17.07 8.53 -14.78
N VAL A 70 -17.72 8.29 -13.64
CA VAL A 70 -17.21 7.42 -12.58
C VAL A 70 -17.93 6.09 -12.71
N GLY A 71 -17.25 5.12 -13.34
CA GLY A 71 -17.79 3.80 -13.62
C GLY A 71 -17.41 2.76 -12.57
N LEU A 72 -18.30 1.79 -12.35
CA LEU A 72 -17.99 0.57 -11.64
C LEU A 72 -17.63 -0.49 -12.67
N GLN A 73 -16.37 -0.91 -12.69
CA GLN A 73 -15.91 -1.98 -13.58
C GLN A 73 -16.67 -3.26 -13.23
N PRO A 74 -17.34 -3.92 -14.20
CA PRO A 74 -17.98 -5.21 -13.95
C PRO A 74 -16.98 -6.25 -13.45
N SER A 75 -17.46 -7.21 -12.66
CA SER A 75 -16.64 -8.33 -12.20
C SER A 75 -16.24 -9.24 -13.37
N PHE A 76 -15.34 -10.19 -13.12
CA PHE A 76 -14.98 -11.18 -14.14
C PHE A 76 -16.12 -12.14 -14.50
N GLY A 77 -17.15 -12.26 -13.65
CA GLY A 77 -18.22 -13.24 -13.75
C GLY A 77 -17.81 -14.66 -13.34
N TYR A 78 -16.52 -14.98 -13.27
CA TYR A 78 -16.03 -16.24 -12.70
C TYR A 78 -15.84 -16.08 -11.19
N GLU A 79 -16.54 -16.86 -10.37
CA GLU A 79 -16.41 -16.86 -8.89
C GLU A 79 -15.07 -17.44 -8.37
N ARG A 80 -13.98 -17.38 -9.15
CA ARG A 80 -12.67 -17.96 -8.78
C ARG A 80 -11.49 -17.07 -9.14
N ASP A 81 -10.43 -17.22 -8.34
CA ASP A 81 -9.09 -16.62 -8.38
C ASP A 81 -8.70 -15.94 -9.73
N PRO A 82 -8.48 -14.61 -9.76
CA PRO A 82 -8.07 -13.84 -10.95
C PRO A 82 -6.80 -14.37 -11.63
N ILE A 83 -5.88 -14.99 -10.88
CA ILE A 83 -4.63 -15.56 -11.43
C ILE A 83 -4.92 -16.78 -12.30
N ARG A 84 -6.00 -17.51 -12.01
CA ARG A 84 -6.41 -18.65 -12.84
C ARG A 84 -6.91 -18.19 -14.21
N LEU A 85 -7.54 -17.01 -14.29
CA LEU A 85 -7.94 -16.41 -15.57
C LEU A 85 -6.75 -16.02 -16.43
N LEU A 86 -5.68 -15.47 -15.83
CA LEU A 86 -4.42 -15.15 -16.54
C LEU A 86 -3.83 -16.36 -17.27
N MET A 87 -3.97 -17.54 -16.68
CA MET A 87 -3.43 -18.79 -17.20
C MET A 87 -4.43 -19.55 -18.08
N SER A 88 -5.70 -19.14 -18.08
CA SER A 88 -6.74 -19.78 -18.87
C SER A 88 -6.60 -19.39 -20.35
N LYS A 89 -6.48 -20.40 -21.20
CA LYS A 89 -6.49 -20.22 -22.67
C LYS A 89 -7.90 -20.15 -23.25
N ASP A 90 -8.86 -20.71 -22.52
CA ASP A 90 -10.26 -20.90 -22.94
C ASP A 90 -11.19 -20.13 -22.00
N ALA A 91 -11.05 -18.81 -21.95
CA ALA A 91 -11.99 -17.95 -21.23
C ALA A 91 -12.28 -16.68 -22.03
N ALA A 92 -13.43 -16.08 -21.75
CA ALA A 92 -13.86 -14.82 -22.35
C ALA A 92 -14.49 -13.94 -21.26
N PRO A 93 -14.42 -12.60 -21.38
CA PRO A 93 -15.20 -11.70 -20.54
C PRO A 93 -16.69 -11.93 -20.77
N HIS A 94 -17.53 -11.75 -19.74
CA HIS A 94 -18.98 -11.75 -19.94
C HIS A 94 -19.46 -10.51 -20.72
N HIS A 95 -20.66 -10.56 -21.29
CA HIS A 95 -21.20 -9.48 -22.13
C HIS A 95 -21.26 -8.11 -21.44
N GLY A 96 -21.63 -8.05 -20.16
CA GLY A 96 -21.62 -6.81 -19.37
C GLY A 96 -20.23 -6.16 -19.27
N PHE A 97 -19.17 -6.95 -19.05
CA PHE A 97 -17.80 -6.45 -19.05
C PHE A 97 -17.40 -5.87 -20.41
N ALA A 98 -17.74 -6.58 -21.50
CA ALA A 98 -17.48 -6.10 -22.85
C ALA A 98 -18.26 -4.82 -23.17
N ALA A 99 -19.55 -4.80 -22.85
CA ALA A 99 -20.42 -3.64 -23.08
C ALA A 99 -19.95 -2.40 -22.33
N TYR A 100 -19.42 -2.54 -21.10
CA TYR A 100 -18.82 -1.43 -20.37
C TYR A 100 -17.73 -0.71 -21.17
N TYR A 101 -16.73 -1.45 -21.67
CA TYR A 101 -15.64 -0.86 -22.45
C TYR A 101 -16.07 -0.37 -23.84
N VAL A 102 -17.01 -1.07 -24.48
CA VAL A 102 -17.59 -0.66 -25.76
C VAL A 102 -18.34 0.66 -25.60
N TRP A 103 -19.16 0.78 -24.55
CA TRP A 103 -19.88 1.99 -24.22
C TRP A 103 -18.93 3.16 -23.95
N LEU A 104 -17.89 2.94 -23.13
CA LEU A 104 -16.87 3.97 -22.85
C LEU A 104 -16.25 4.53 -24.13
N ARG A 105 -15.89 3.65 -25.08
CA ARG A 105 -15.19 4.04 -26.30
C ARG A 105 -16.09 4.61 -27.39
N LYS A 106 -17.27 4.02 -27.59
CA LYS A 106 -18.10 4.25 -28.78
C LYS A 106 -19.32 5.11 -28.51
N VAL A 107 -19.86 5.05 -27.29
CA VAL A 107 -21.07 5.78 -26.89
C VAL A 107 -20.69 7.02 -26.09
N PHE A 108 -20.00 6.84 -24.95
CA PHE A 108 -19.51 7.95 -24.14
C PHE A 108 -18.36 8.71 -24.81
N LYS A 109 -17.59 8.04 -25.68
CA LYS A 109 -16.46 8.60 -26.43
C LYS A 109 -15.40 9.19 -25.50
N ALA A 110 -14.99 8.41 -24.51
CA ALA A 110 -13.90 8.78 -23.61
C ALA A 110 -12.62 9.11 -24.39
N HIS A 111 -11.93 10.17 -23.98
CA HIS A 111 -10.59 10.52 -24.48
C HIS A 111 -9.48 9.79 -23.73
N ALA A 112 -9.74 9.38 -22.49
CA ALA A 112 -8.84 8.64 -21.62
C ALA A 112 -9.65 7.86 -20.59
N VAL A 113 -9.06 6.82 -20.01
CA VAL A 113 -9.59 6.10 -18.85
C VAL A 113 -8.57 6.11 -17.73
N LEU A 114 -9.06 6.30 -16.49
CA LEU A 114 -8.28 6.18 -15.27
C LEU A 114 -8.84 5.02 -14.46
N HIS A 115 -8.01 4.01 -14.20
CA HIS A 115 -8.33 2.92 -13.29
C HIS A 115 -7.67 3.14 -11.93
N PHE A 116 -8.26 2.53 -10.91
CA PHE A 116 -7.77 2.53 -9.54
C PHE A 116 -7.63 1.08 -9.07
N GLY A 117 -6.61 0.82 -8.25
CA GLY A 117 -6.42 -0.48 -7.61
C GLY A 117 -5.37 -1.33 -8.31
N THR A 118 -4.87 -2.31 -7.55
CA THR A 118 -3.77 -3.19 -7.96
C THR A 118 -4.23 -4.40 -8.76
N HIS A 119 -5.54 -4.66 -8.81
CA HIS A 119 -6.12 -5.81 -9.49
C HIS A 119 -7.17 -5.40 -10.52
N GLY A 120 -6.81 -4.54 -11.48
CA GLY A 120 -7.74 -4.11 -12.52
C GLY A 120 -8.16 -5.30 -13.38
N ALA A 121 -9.46 -5.56 -13.55
CA ALA A 121 -9.89 -6.80 -14.18
C ALA A 121 -9.44 -6.93 -15.65
N LEU A 122 -9.30 -5.78 -16.33
CA LEU A 122 -8.93 -5.69 -17.73
C LEU A 122 -7.55 -6.30 -18.03
N GLU A 123 -6.51 -6.04 -17.24
CA GLU A 123 -5.16 -6.53 -17.54
C GLU A 123 -5.06 -8.05 -17.42
N PHE A 124 -5.92 -8.68 -16.64
CA PHE A 124 -5.96 -10.13 -16.42
C PHE A 124 -6.87 -10.86 -17.40
N MET A 125 -7.59 -10.15 -18.27
CA MET A 125 -8.44 -10.77 -19.28
C MET A 125 -7.63 -11.66 -20.25
N PRO A 126 -8.19 -12.76 -20.78
CA PRO A 126 -7.41 -13.79 -21.48
C PRO A 126 -6.65 -13.26 -22.71
N GLY A 127 -5.46 -13.84 -22.95
CA GLY A 127 -4.56 -13.43 -24.02
C GLY A 127 -3.08 -13.56 -23.64
N LYS A 128 -2.18 -13.13 -24.52
CA LYS A 128 -0.72 -13.25 -24.34
C LYS A 128 -0.20 -12.49 -23.12
N GLN A 129 0.74 -13.07 -22.39
CA GLN A 129 1.36 -12.48 -21.19
C GLN A 129 2.02 -11.11 -21.44
N ALA A 130 2.60 -10.90 -22.61
CA ALA A 130 3.15 -9.64 -23.09
C ALA A 130 3.10 -9.59 -24.63
N GLY A 131 3.23 -8.40 -25.22
CA GLY A 131 3.17 -8.23 -26.68
C GLY A 131 1.80 -8.62 -27.24
N LEU A 132 0.75 -7.94 -26.76
CA LEU A 132 -0.63 -8.28 -27.10
C LEU A 132 -0.87 -8.24 -28.61
N SER A 133 -1.64 -9.22 -29.10
CA SER A 133 -2.15 -9.24 -30.47
C SER A 133 -3.60 -8.77 -30.52
N ALA A 134 -4.12 -8.53 -31.72
CA ALA A 134 -5.52 -8.14 -31.94
C ALA A 134 -6.54 -9.16 -31.38
N GLN A 135 -6.13 -10.41 -31.14
CA GLN A 135 -6.97 -11.45 -30.56
C GLN A 135 -7.02 -11.40 -29.01
N CYS A 136 -6.15 -10.61 -28.37
CA CYS A 136 -6.10 -10.53 -26.91
C CYS A 136 -7.23 -9.65 -26.38
N TRP A 137 -8.00 -10.14 -25.40
CA TRP A 137 -9.15 -9.42 -24.85
C TRP A 137 -8.84 -8.03 -24.32
N PRO A 138 -7.74 -7.77 -23.58
CA PRO A 138 -7.45 -6.41 -23.12
C PRO A 138 -7.39 -5.40 -24.28
N LEU A 139 -6.79 -5.78 -25.41
CA LEU A 139 -6.67 -4.93 -26.58
C LEU A 139 -8.01 -4.79 -27.34
N ARG A 140 -8.80 -5.86 -27.46
CA ARG A 140 -10.14 -5.82 -28.09
C ARG A 140 -11.07 -4.87 -27.35
N LEU A 141 -11.09 -4.99 -26.02
CA LEU A 141 -11.95 -4.22 -25.12
C LEU A 141 -11.51 -2.75 -25.06
N LEU A 142 -10.26 -2.48 -24.70
CA LEU A 142 -9.75 -1.12 -24.49
C LEU A 142 -9.43 -0.39 -25.80
N GLY A 143 -9.01 -1.13 -26.83
CA GLY A 143 -8.52 -0.56 -28.09
C GLY A 143 -7.36 0.41 -27.86
N GLY A 144 -7.39 1.53 -28.58
CA GLY A 144 -6.39 2.60 -28.46
C GLY A 144 -6.72 3.67 -27.42
N LEU A 145 -7.65 3.43 -26.48
CA LEU A 145 -7.99 4.40 -25.45
C LEU A 145 -6.80 4.57 -24.48
N PRO A 146 -6.24 5.78 -24.30
CA PRO A 146 -5.19 6.04 -23.32
C PRO A 146 -5.61 5.57 -21.93
N ASN A 147 -4.79 4.70 -21.35
CA ASN A 147 -5.07 4.04 -20.09
C ASN A 147 -4.11 4.53 -19.00
N PHE A 148 -4.66 5.17 -17.98
CA PHE A 148 -3.93 5.62 -16.80
C PHE A 148 -4.34 4.77 -15.60
N TYR A 149 -3.39 4.53 -14.70
CA TYR A 149 -3.65 3.89 -13.42
C TYR A 149 -3.05 4.72 -12.31
N TYR A 150 -3.77 4.89 -11.21
CA TYR A 150 -3.13 5.13 -9.93
C TYR A 150 -2.72 3.79 -9.34
N TYR A 151 -1.42 3.64 -9.08
CA TYR A 151 -0.83 2.39 -8.62
C TYR A 151 0.00 2.61 -7.36
N CYS A 152 -0.08 1.68 -6.39
CA CYS A 152 0.70 1.80 -5.17
C CYS A 152 2.19 1.67 -5.49
N VAL A 153 3.02 2.57 -4.94
CA VAL A 153 4.46 2.60 -5.24
C VAL A 153 5.20 1.31 -4.86
N ASN A 154 4.69 0.55 -3.88
CA ASN A 154 5.29 -0.69 -3.40
C ASN A 154 4.84 -1.94 -4.17
N ASN A 155 3.98 -1.83 -5.19
CA ASN A 155 3.50 -2.96 -5.98
C ASN A 155 3.93 -2.86 -7.47
N PRO A 156 5.24 -2.85 -7.77
CA PRO A 156 5.73 -2.77 -9.14
C PRO A 156 5.47 -4.04 -9.96
N SER A 157 5.33 -5.20 -9.32
CA SER A 157 5.13 -6.48 -9.98
C SER A 157 3.80 -6.53 -10.71
N GLU A 158 2.69 -6.25 -10.01
CA GLU A 158 1.37 -6.24 -10.63
C GLU A 158 1.20 -5.02 -11.53
N GLY A 159 1.79 -3.87 -11.17
CA GLY A 159 1.84 -2.71 -12.06
C GLY A 159 2.47 -3.06 -13.42
N SER A 160 3.50 -3.91 -13.44
CA SER A 160 4.12 -4.37 -14.69
C SER A 160 3.16 -5.17 -15.56
N ILE A 161 2.18 -5.88 -14.99
CA ILE A 161 1.12 -6.58 -15.72
C ILE A 161 0.19 -5.55 -16.39
N ALA A 162 -0.30 -4.57 -15.63
CA ALA A 162 -1.13 -3.48 -16.15
C ALA A 162 -0.40 -2.70 -17.27
N ARG A 163 0.90 -2.47 -17.14
CA ARG A 163 1.71 -1.84 -18.20
C ARG A 163 1.78 -2.72 -19.46
N ARG A 164 2.12 -4.00 -19.32
CA ARG A 164 2.35 -4.92 -20.45
C ARG A 164 1.08 -5.34 -21.18
N ARG A 165 -0.05 -5.44 -20.45
CA ARG A 165 -1.33 -5.94 -20.96
C ARG A 165 -2.43 -4.89 -21.05
N GLY A 166 -2.38 -3.85 -20.24
CA GLY A 166 -3.32 -2.73 -20.29
C GLY A 166 -2.80 -1.50 -21.02
N MET A 167 -1.55 -1.50 -21.49
CA MET A 167 -0.86 -0.31 -22.04
C MET A 167 -0.90 0.87 -21.07
N ALA A 168 -0.90 0.58 -19.77
CA ALA A 168 -1.15 1.57 -18.73
C ALA A 168 0.07 2.47 -18.46
N THR A 169 -0.19 3.76 -18.28
CA THR A 169 0.73 4.69 -17.60
C THR A 169 0.42 4.68 -16.11
N LEU A 170 1.39 4.27 -15.30
CA LEU A 170 1.20 3.95 -13.87
C LEU A 170 1.66 5.11 -13.00
N ILE A 171 0.75 5.97 -12.59
CA ILE A 171 1.06 7.11 -11.72
C ILE A 171 1.10 6.60 -10.27
N SER A 172 2.29 6.64 -9.65
CA SER A 172 2.43 6.17 -8.28
C SER A 172 1.65 7.00 -7.28
N TYR A 173 1.12 6.35 -6.27
CA TYR A 173 0.72 6.97 -5.00
C TYR A 173 1.43 6.29 -3.83
N LEU A 174 1.45 6.96 -2.67
CA LEU A 174 2.15 6.47 -1.49
C LEU A 174 1.41 5.29 -0.84
N VAL A 175 2.14 4.41 -0.16
CA VAL A 175 1.50 3.38 0.68
C VAL A 175 0.63 4.06 1.76
N PRO A 176 -0.45 3.40 2.23
CA PRO A 176 -1.17 3.87 3.39
C PRO A 176 -0.19 4.08 4.56
N PRO A 177 -0.47 5.05 5.44
CA PRO A 177 0.43 5.36 6.52
C PRO A 177 0.60 4.17 7.45
N VAL A 178 1.84 3.95 7.88
CA VAL A 178 2.18 2.88 8.83
C VAL A 178 2.37 3.49 10.21
N GLN A 179 1.84 2.81 11.22
CA GLN A 179 2.03 3.16 12.62
C GLN A 179 2.40 1.90 13.40
N GLN A 180 3.00 2.08 14.58
CA GLN A 180 3.16 0.98 15.52
C GLN A 180 1.79 0.50 15.98
N ALA A 181 1.58 -0.81 15.99
CA ALA A 181 0.29 -1.41 16.39
C ALA A 181 -0.09 -1.04 17.83
N GLY A 182 0.91 -0.88 18.70
CA GLY A 182 0.69 -0.60 20.12
C GLY A 182 0.01 -1.76 20.84
N LEU A 183 -0.38 -1.53 22.09
CA LEU A 183 -1.11 -2.50 22.91
C LEU A 183 -2.48 -1.98 23.31
N TYR A 184 -3.49 -2.84 23.20
CA TYR A 184 -4.89 -2.55 23.49
C TYR A 184 -5.53 -3.63 24.37
N LYS A 185 -6.53 -3.24 25.16
CA LYS A 185 -7.34 -4.13 26.00
C LYS A 185 -6.48 -5.11 26.82
N GLY A 186 -6.67 -6.41 26.65
CA GLY A 186 -5.97 -7.45 27.40
C GLY A 186 -4.45 -7.44 27.18
N LEU A 187 -3.95 -7.02 26.01
CA LEU A 187 -2.51 -6.91 25.78
C LEU A 187 -1.86 -5.82 26.64
N ARG A 188 -2.59 -4.72 26.91
CA ARG A 188 -2.11 -3.66 27.81
C ARG A 188 -2.13 -4.15 29.26
N ALA A 189 -3.21 -4.81 29.68
CA ALA A 189 -3.31 -5.38 31.02
C ALA A 189 -2.23 -6.46 31.28
N LEU A 190 -1.87 -7.24 30.26
CA LEU A 190 -0.79 -8.21 30.34
C LEU A 190 0.57 -7.51 30.52
N LYS A 191 0.84 -6.42 29.78
CA LYS A 191 2.05 -5.60 29.99
C LYS A 191 2.13 -5.05 31.41
N ASP A 192 1.03 -4.49 31.91
CA ASP A 192 0.97 -3.97 33.29
C ASP A 192 1.26 -5.10 34.32
N SER A 193 0.78 -6.31 34.06
CA SER A 193 1.02 -7.49 34.91
C SER A 193 2.49 -7.95 34.86
N ILE A 194 3.14 -7.90 33.70
CA ILE A 194 4.57 -8.21 33.55
C ILE A 194 5.43 -7.15 34.25
N ASP A 195 5.11 -5.87 34.08
CA ASP A 195 5.81 -4.78 34.75
C ASP A 195 5.64 -4.89 36.28
N HIS A 196 4.46 -5.32 36.77
CA HIS A 196 4.24 -5.63 38.18
C HIS A 196 5.11 -6.79 38.68
N TYR A 197 5.18 -7.89 37.92
CA TYR A 197 6.05 -9.03 38.24
C TYR A 197 7.53 -8.62 38.35
N HIS A 198 8.02 -7.79 37.44
CA HIS A 198 9.40 -7.31 37.49
C HIS A 198 9.69 -6.42 38.70
N ALA A 199 8.71 -5.63 39.14
CA ALA A 199 8.84 -4.80 40.33
C ALA A 199 8.78 -5.63 41.62
N HIS A 200 7.95 -6.67 41.65
CA HIS A 200 7.75 -7.54 42.82
C HIS A 200 7.68 -9.00 42.39
N PRO A 201 8.83 -9.68 42.22
CA PRO A 201 8.86 -11.06 41.74
C PRO A 201 8.18 -12.00 42.73
N ASP A 202 7.06 -12.59 42.32
CA ASP A 202 6.33 -13.62 43.06
C ASP A 202 6.01 -14.78 42.11
N PRO A 203 6.49 -16.01 42.40
CA PRO A 203 6.20 -17.19 41.58
C PRO A 203 4.72 -17.44 41.33
N THR A 204 3.83 -17.01 42.22
CA THR A 204 2.38 -17.19 42.07
C THR A 204 1.80 -16.34 40.93
N LEU A 205 2.42 -15.20 40.61
CA LEU A 205 1.99 -14.33 39.51
C LEU A 205 2.28 -14.94 38.13
N ILE A 206 3.19 -15.92 38.04
CA ILE A 206 3.54 -16.55 36.76
C ILE A 206 2.35 -17.37 36.21
N ASP A 207 1.59 -18.03 37.08
CA ASP A 207 0.40 -18.77 36.68
C ASP A 207 -0.73 -17.84 36.20
N ASP A 208 -0.88 -16.67 36.82
CA ASP A 208 -1.79 -15.63 36.38
C ASP A 208 -1.38 -15.08 35.01
N LEU A 209 -0.09 -14.79 34.82
CA LEU A 209 0.46 -14.36 33.52
C LEU A 209 0.22 -15.40 32.42
N ARG A 210 0.37 -16.69 32.74
CA ARG A 210 0.10 -17.78 31.79
C ARG A 210 -1.37 -17.82 31.40
N THR A 211 -2.27 -17.70 32.37
CA THR A 211 -3.72 -17.65 32.12
C THR A 211 -4.09 -16.46 31.23
N GLN A 212 -3.51 -15.28 31.47
CA GLN A 212 -3.73 -14.11 30.64
C GLN A 212 -3.16 -14.30 29.21
N ALA A 213 -1.97 -14.87 29.07
CA ALA A 213 -1.35 -15.15 27.78
C ALA A 213 -2.18 -16.16 26.95
N GLU A 214 -2.67 -17.23 27.57
CA GLU A 214 -3.56 -18.22 26.94
C GLU A 214 -4.87 -17.59 26.47
N ALA A 215 -5.50 -16.73 27.28
CA ALA A 215 -6.71 -16.01 26.89
C ALA A 215 -6.49 -15.09 25.68
N LEU A 216 -5.26 -14.62 25.47
CA LEU A 216 -4.83 -13.80 24.33
C LEU A 216 -4.28 -14.62 23.16
N ASN A 217 -4.26 -15.96 23.28
CA ASN A 217 -3.65 -16.90 22.32
C ASN A 217 -2.16 -16.62 22.05
N LEU A 218 -1.42 -16.16 23.06
CA LEU A 218 0.03 -15.97 23.00
C LEU A 218 0.73 -17.29 23.37
N MET A 219 1.36 -17.92 22.39
CA MET A 219 2.06 -19.20 22.55
C MET A 219 3.55 -18.95 22.80
N VAL A 220 3.95 -19.00 24.06
CA VAL A 220 5.33 -18.76 24.49
C VAL A 220 5.83 -19.95 25.30
N SER A 221 7.05 -20.40 25.01
CA SER A 221 7.72 -21.49 25.72
C SER A 221 8.68 -20.95 26.78
N GLY A 222 8.81 -21.67 27.90
CA GLY A 222 9.75 -21.32 28.97
C GLY A 222 9.20 -21.67 30.35
N GLU A 223 10.06 -21.58 31.36
CA GLU A 223 9.70 -21.78 32.77
C GLU A 223 10.23 -20.62 33.62
N GLY A 224 9.55 -20.31 34.72
CA GLY A 224 9.96 -19.26 35.65
C GLY A 224 10.18 -17.91 34.97
N ASP A 225 11.28 -17.24 35.33
CA ASP A 225 11.66 -15.94 34.75
C ASP A 225 11.88 -15.99 33.23
N ALA A 226 12.31 -17.13 32.69
CA ALA A 226 12.51 -17.27 31.25
C ALA A 226 11.18 -17.21 30.48
N TYR A 227 10.09 -17.73 31.07
CA TYR A 227 8.75 -17.60 30.51
C TYR A 227 8.32 -16.13 30.46
N VAL A 228 8.51 -15.39 31.56
CA VAL A 228 8.12 -13.98 31.64
C VAL A 228 8.93 -13.13 30.67
N ALA A 229 10.24 -13.39 30.55
CA ALA A 229 11.09 -12.70 29.57
C ALA A 229 10.63 -12.96 28.14
N ALA A 230 10.34 -14.21 27.78
CA ALA A 230 9.86 -14.57 26.45
C ALA A 230 8.48 -13.97 26.15
N LEU A 231 7.59 -13.89 27.14
CA LEU A 231 6.28 -13.26 27.01
C LEU A 231 6.38 -11.74 26.85
N GLY A 232 7.28 -11.10 27.60
CA GLY A 232 7.61 -9.69 27.44
C GLY A 232 8.17 -9.39 26.04
N HIS A 233 8.98 -10.30 25.49
CA HIS A 233 9.48 -10.19 24.12
C HIS A 233 8.38 -10.29 23.08
N GLU A 234 7.45 -11.26 23.23
CA GLU A 234 6.32 -11.41 22.32
C GLU A 234 5.44 -10.16 22.30
N LEU A 235 5.14 -9.59 23.48
CA LEU A 235 4.42 -8.32 23.57
C LEU A 235 5.18 -7.15 22.95
N LEU A 236 6.50 -7.09 23.12
CA LEU A 236 7.34 -6.08 22.48
C LEU A 236 7.24 -6.17 20.96
N GLN A 237 7.30 -7.38 20.40
CA GLN A 237 7.15 -7.60 18.95
C GLN A 237 5.77 -7.17 18.45
N ILE A 238 4.70 -7.47 19.18
CA ILE A 238 3.34 -7.04 18.84
C ILE A 238 3.24 -5.52 18.89
N GLU A 239 3.69 -4.89 19.97
CA GLU A 239 3.63 -3.44 20.19
C GLU A 239 4.35 -2.67 19.09
N GLN A 240 5.54 -3.13 18.70
CA GLN A 240 6.43 -2.47 17.73
C GLN A 240 6.12 -2.82 16.27
N ARG A 241 5.21 -3.77 16.03
CA ARG A 241 4.87 -4.17 14.66
C ARG A 241 4.30 -2.98 13.90
N MET A 242 4.91 -2.64 12.78
CA MET A 242 4.43 -1.60 11.89
C MET A 242 3.28 -2.15 11.06
N ILE A 243 2.11 -1.54 11.20
CA ILE A 243 0.90 -1.91 10.47
C ILE A 243 0.36 -0.72 9.69
N PRO A 244 -0.20 -0.93 8.49
CA PRO A 244 -0.95 0.11 7.80
C PRO A 244 -2.19 0.51 8.63
N VAL A 245 -2.35 1.81 8.91
CA VAL A 245 -3.51 2.34 9.63
C VAL A 245 -4.26 3.30 8.71
N GLY A 246 -5.45 2.90 8.28
CA GLY A 246 -6.27 3.71 7.38
C GLY A 246 -5.94 3.52 5.89
N LEU A 247 -6.28 4.51 5.08
CA LEU A 247 -6.19 4.47 3.62
C LEU A 247 -5.51 5.72 3.10
N HIS A 248 -4.78 5.60 1.98
CA HIS A 248 -4.23 6.75 1.28
C HIS A 248 -5.33 7.54 0.57
N VAL A 249 -5.26 8.87 0.63
CA VAL A 249 -6.11 9.77 -0.16
C VAL A 249 -5.22 10.52 -1.14
N LEU A 250 -5.52 10.37 -2.43
CA LEU A 250 -4.72 10.98 -3.50
C LEU A 250 -4.60 12.49 -3.33
N GLY A 251 -3.38 12.99 -3.49
CA GLY A 251 -3.07 14.41 -3.34
C GLY A 251 -3.03 14.93 -1.90
N GLN A 252 -3.26 14.07 -0.90
CA GLN A 252 -3.08 14.42 0.50
C GLN A 252 -1.73 13.87 0.99
N PRO A 253 -0.81 14.74 1.45
CA PRO A 253 0.45 14.28 2.03
C PRO A 253 0.20 13.60 3.39
N PRO A 254 1.12 12.71 3.83
CA PRO A 254 1.00 12.05 5.12
C PRO A 254 0.98 13.05 6.28
N ALA A 255 0.20 12.76 7.31
CA ALA A 255 0.15 13.57 8.53
C ALA A 255 1.50 13.55 9.28
N ALA A 256 1.74 14.52 10.16
CA ALA A 256 3.01 14.64 10.89
C ALA A 256 3.35 13.37 11.70
N SER A 257 2.37 12.75 12.35
CA SER A 257 2.56 11.49 13.08
C SER A 257 3.02 10.34 12.17
N GLU A 258 2.48 10.26 10.97
CA GLU A 258 2.80 9.23 9.99
C GLU A 258 4.19 9.45 9.39
N GLN A 259 4.57 10.72 9.18
CA GLN A 259 5.92 11.09 8.79
C GLN A 259 6.94 10.66 9.85
N ILE A 260 6.65 10.90 11.14
CA ILE A 260 7.51 10.50 12.26
C ILE A 260 7.74 8.98 12.24
N ASP A 261 6.67 8.20 12.08
CA ASP A 261 6.75 6.74 12.10
C ASP A 261 7.55 6.18 10.91
N VAL A 262 7.32 6.69 9.70
CA VAL A 262 8.09 6.30 8.51
C VAL A 262 9.56 6.72 8.64
N LEU A 263 9.85 7.93 9.12
CA LEU A 263 11.22 8.42 9.26
C LEU A 263 11.99 7.70 10.37
N ASN A 264 11.32 7.36 11.48
CA ASN A 264 11.89 6.50 12.53
C ASN A 264 12.29 5.14 11.95
N LEU A 265 11.38 4.50 11.23
CA LEU A 265 11.66 3.23 10.58
C LEU A 265 12.73 3.36 9.49
N ILE A 266 12.87 4.52 8.84
CA ILE A 266 13.99 4.75 7.92
C ILE A 266 15.32 4.82 8.68
N ALA A 267 15.34 5.49 9.83
CA ALA A 267 16.53 5.71 10.65
C ALA A 267 17.06 4.44 11.36
N THR A 268 16.28 3.35 11.42
CA THR A 268 16.71 2.08 12.05
C THR A 268 17.62 1.22 11.16
N PHE A 269 17.76 1.54 9.88
CA PHE A 269 18.60 0.78 8.94
C PHE A 269 19.79 1.61 8.48
N THR A 270 20.91 0.94 8.20
CA THR A 270 22.07 1.56 7.57
C THR A 270 21.69 2.11 6.20
N ARG A 271 22.04 3.37 5.92
CA ARG A 271 21.67 4.05 4.67
C ARG A 271 22.89 4.39 3.85
N VAL A 272 22.86 4.06 2.57
CA VAL A 272 23.85 4.52 1.61
C VAL A 272 23.26 5.73 0.89
N PRO A 273 23.81 6.95 1.08
CA PRO A 273 23.37 8.12 0.33
C PRO A 273 23.52 7.87 -1.18
N ARG A 274 22.70 8.54 -2.00
CA ARG A 274 22.71 8.38 -3.47
C ARG A 274 24.05 8.72 -4.14
N SER A 275 24.95 9.44 -3.45
CA SER A 275 26.29 9.72 -3.95
C SER A 275 27.23 8.58 -3.56
N HIS A 276 27.77 7.86 -4.55
CA HIS A 276 28.69 6.73 -4.37
C HIS A 276 29.96 7.06 -3.55
N ASN A 277 30.23 8.33 -3.27
CA ASN A 277 31.41 8.78 -2.52
C ASN A 277 31.14 9.13 -1.05
N GLN A 278 29.91 8.97 -0.55
CA GLN A 278 29.61 9.21 0.86
C GLN A 278 29.63 7.89 1.66
N PRO A 279 30.20 7.88 2.87
CA PRO A 279 30.15 6.71 3.73
C PRO A 279 28.70 6.36 4.07
N PRO A 280 28.39 5.08 4.34
CA PRO A 280 27.10 4.69 4.87
C PRO A 280 26.76 5.47 6.15
N LEU A 281 25.51 5.92 6.25
CA LEU A 281 24.94 6.49 7.46
C LEU A 281 24.57 5.35 8.41
N GLU A 282 25.11 5.40 9.61
CA GLU A 282 24.80 4.43 10.66
C GLU A 282 23.36 4.58 11.16
N PRO A 283 22.71 3.48 11.60
CA PRO A 283 21.39 3.54 12.20
C PRO A 283 21.34 4.42 13.45
N LEU A 284 20.30 5.23 13.59
CA LEU A 284 20.10 6.06 14.77
C LEU A 284 20.07 5.25 16.09
N PRO A 285 19.36 4.10 16.16
CA PRO A 285 19.37 3.28 17.37
C PRO A 285 20.76 2.78 17.77
N GLN A 286 21.61 2.45 16.78
CA GLN A 286 22.98 2.02 17.04
C GLN A 286 23.82 3.16 17.62
N ILE A 287 23.69 4.38 17.06
CA ILE A 287 24.42 5.56 17.53
C ILE A 287 24.00 5.91 18.97
N VAL A 288 22.69 5.92 19.24
CA VAL A 288 22.14 6.17 20.59
C VAL A 288 22.58 5.09 21.58
N ALA A 289 22.53 3.82 21.19
CA ALA A 289 22.99 2.72 22.02
C ALA A 289 24.48 2.85 22.38
N ASN A 290 25.33 3.13 21.40
CA ASN A 290 26.77 3.32 21.61
C ASN A 290 27.04 4.49 22.57
N ALA A 291 26.30 5.59 22.44
CA ALA A 291 26.41 6.74 23.33
C ALA A 291 25.95 6.46 24.78
N LEU A 292 25.02 5.51 24.96
CA LEU A 292 24.62 4.98 26.27
C LEU A 292 25.58 3.90 26.80
N GLY A 293 26.61 3.52 26.04
CA GLY A 293 27.57 2.47 26.40
C GLY A 293 27.06 1.05 26.14
N TYR A 294 26.10 0.87 25.25
CA TYR A 294 25.54 -0.43 24.88
C TYR A 294 25.98 -0.84 23.47
N ASP A 295 26.36 -2.11 23.31
CA ASP A 295 26.42 -2.71 21.98
C ASP A 295 25.01 -3.12 21.54
N TYR A 296 24.45 -2.38 20.57
CA TYR A 296 23.11 -2.61 20.05
C TYR A 296 22.93 -3.99 19.42
N THR A 297 23.97 -4.58 18.82
CA THR A 297 23.87 -5.91 18.20
C THR A 297 23.72 -6.98 19.28
N SER A 298 24.58 -6.95 20.30
CA SER A 298 24.47 -7.83 21.47
C SER A 298 23.18 -7.61 22.25
N LEU A 299 22.71 -6.36 22.36
CA LEU A 299 21.44 -6.03 23.01
C LEU A 299 20.26 -6.67 22.27
N SER A 300 20.20 -6.50 20.95
CA SER A 300 19.14 -7.03 20.09
C SER A 300 19.08 -8.56 20.12
N GLY A 301 20.24 -9.23 20.18
CA GLY A 301 20.32 -10.68 20.27
C GLY A 301 19.83 -11.28 21.60
N ARG A 302 19.69 -10.47 22.65
CA ARG A 302 19.28 -10.92 24.00
C ARG A 302 17.83 -10.58 24.34
N LEU A 303 17.11 -9.88 23.46
CA LEU A 303 15.75 -9.43 23.73
C LEU A 303 14.78 -10.55 24.08
N HIS A 304 14.97 -11.76 23.56
CA HIS A 304 14.09 -12.88 23.85
C HIS A 304 14.12 -13.32 25.33
N ASN A 305 15.29 -13.23 25.98
CA ASN A 305 15.52 -13.85 27.28
C ASN A 305 15.94 -12.87 28.38
N ASP A 306 16.21 -11.60 28.05
CA ASP A 306 16.75 -10.62 28.99
C ASP A 306 15.81 -9.39 29.13
N PRO A 307 15.04 -9.31 30.22
CA PRO A 307 14.17 -8.16 30.50
C PRO A 307 14.92 -6.82 30.60
N THR A 308 16.17 -6.84 31.07
CA THR A 308 17.00 -5.63 31.12
C THR A 308 17.39 -5.18 29.72
N ALA A 309 17.67 -6.13 28.81
CA ALA A 309 17.89 -5.82 27.41
C ALA A 309 16.64 -5.23 26.75
N GLN A 310 15.46 -5.78 27.04
CA GLN A 310 14.17 -5.26 26.54
C GLN A 310 13.90 -3.83 27.04
N ALA A 311 14.15 -3.53 28.31
CA ALA A 311 13.99 -2.18 28.87
C ALA A 311 14.93 -1.16 28.22
N ARG A 312 16.20 -1.52 28.04
CA ARG A 312 17.19 -0.68 27.35
C ARG A 312 16.83 -0.47 25.87
N TYR A 313 16.31 -1.50 25.21
CA TYR A 313 15.85 -1.40 23.83
C TYR A 313 14.69 -0.38 23.70
N ARG A 314 13.68 -0.48 24.58
CA ARG A 314 12.59 0.49 24.66
C ARG A 314 13.10 1.92 24.89
N GLN A 315 14.04 2.10 25.82
CA GLN A 315 14.65 3.39 26.10
C GLN A 315 15.32 3.99 24.85
N ILE A 316 16.09 3.19 24.10
CA ILE A 316 16.74 3.63 22.87
C ILE A 316 15.70 4.08 21.84
N GLU A 317 14.62 3.32 21.66
CA GLU A 317 13.54 3.68 20.73
C GLU A 317 12.82 4.96 21.13
N GLU A 318 12.51 5.15 22.41
CA GLU A 318 11.87 6.36 22.93
C GLU A 318 12.73 7.60 22.66
N ILE A 319 14.05 7.49 22.89
CA ILE A 319 15.01 8.57 22.60
C ILE A 319 15.05 8.85 21.09
N CYS A 320 15.16 7.82 20.25
CA CYS A 320 15.13 7.96 18.79
C CYS A 320 13.85 8.66 18.32
N ARG A 321 12.69 8.23 18.83
CA ARG A 321 11.39 8.76 18.47
C ARG A 321 11.24 10.22 18.90
N ALA A 322 11.73 10.60 20.07
CA ALA A 322 11.73 11.99 20.53
C ALA A 322 12.55 12.88 19.59
N ALA A 323 13.73 12.42 19.16
CA ALA A 323 14.59 13.14 18.22
C ALA A 323 13.93 13.33 16.84
N VAL A 324 13.35 12.27 16.26
CA VAL A 324 12.65 12.35 14.97
C VAL A 324 11.37 13.18 15.07
N THR A 325 10.68 13.14 16.21
CA THR A 325 9.52 14.00 16.47
C THR A 325 9.93 15.47 16.43
N ALA A 326 11.01 15.84 17.12
CA ALA A 326 11.54 17.20 17.07
C ALA A 326 12.00 17.59 15.65
N LEU A 327 12.64 16.67 14.92
CA LEU A 327 13.03 16.87 13.52
C LEU A 327 11.83 17.25 12.64
N VAL A 328 10.73 16.50 12.76
CA VAL A 328 9.51 16.72 11.94
C VAL A 328 8.78 17.98 12.36
N GLN A 329 8.66 18.25 13.67
CA GLN A 329 7.92 19.41 14.19
C GLN A 329 8.61 20.74 13.89
N PHE A 330 9.94 20.79 14.02
CA PHE A 330 10.71 22.03 13.86
C PHE A 330 11.43 22.14 12.52
N GLY A 331 11.53 21.06 11.75
CA GLY A 331 12.12 21.04 10.41
C GLY A 331 13.64 21.26 10.39
N THR A 332 14.34 21.04 11.51
CA THR A 332 15.79 21.26 11.62
C THR A 332 16.48 20.14 12.37
N GLY A 333 17.68 19.77 11.93
CA GLY A 333 18.52 18.81 12.65
C GLY A 333 18.96 19.30 14.03
N HIS A 334 19.05 20.62 14.21
CA HIS A 334 19.39 21.22 15.50
C HIS A 334 18.37 20.88 16.59
N ALA A 335 17.07 20.95 16.29
CA ALA A 335 16.02 20.57 17.23
C ALA A 335 16.06 19.07 17.59
N ALA A 336 16.45 18.21 16.64
CA ALA A 336 16.66 16.79 16.89
C ALA A 336 17.87 16.55 17.81
N ASP A 337 18.97 17.26 17.60
CA ASP A 337 20.15 17.21 18.46
C ASP A 337 19.85 17.71 19.88
N GLU A 338 19.08 18.80 20.03
CA GLU A 338 18.62 19.29 21.34
C GLU A 338 17.73 18.28 22.08
N ALA A 339 16.87 17.57 21.36
CA ALA A 339 16.06 16.50 21.95
C ALA A 339 16.92 15.32 22.43
N LEU A 340 17.94 14.92 21.65
CA LEU A 340 18.88 13.86 22.02
C LEU A 340 19.79 14.26 23.19
N ALA A 341 20.23 15.53 23.25
CA ALA A 341 21.13 16.05 24.27
C ALA A 341 20.60 15.92 25.70
N ARG A 342 19.28 15.71 25.87
CA ARG A 342 18.65 15.42 27.17
C ARG A 342 19.00 14.03 27.72
N TYR A 343 19.46 13.12 26.86
CA TYR A 343 19.67 11.71 27.18
C TYR A 343 21.10 11.25 26.91
N VAL A 344 21.72 11.72 25.84
CA VAL A 344 23.04 11.30 25.39
C VAL A 344 23.91 12.49 24.98
N HIS A 345 25.21 12.40 25.24
CA HIS A 345 26.18 13.39 24.78
C HIS A 345 26.84 12.91 23.48
N LEU A 346 26.47 13.55 22.38
CA LEU A 346 27.06 13.32 21.06
C LEU A 346 27.86 14.56 20.63
N PRO A 347 28.95 14.39 19.86
CA PRO A 347 29.66 15.52 19.28
C PRO A 347 28.73 16.37 18.41
N SER A 348 28.82 17.69 18.55
CA SER A 348 28.00 18.62 17.78
C SER A 348 28.13 18.35 16.28
N GLY A 349 26.99 18.21 15.61
CA GLY A 349 26.93 18.00 14.16
C GLY A 349 27.25 16.58 13.68
N HIS A 350 27.53 15.63 14.57
CA HIS A 350 27.77 14.22 14.22
C HIS A 350 26.62 13.60 13.42
N LEU A 351 25.37 13.93 13.78
CA LEU A 351 24.15 13.44 13.13
C LEU A 351 23.65 14.31 11.97
N THR A 352 24.33 15.42 11.65
CA THR A 352 23.94 16.32 10.55
C THR A 352 23.68 15.59 9.22
N PRO A 353 24.53 14.63 8.79
CA PRO A 353 24.28 13.90 7.54
C PRO A 353 22.97 13.10 7.57
N LEU A 354 22.66 12.47 8.71
CA LEU A 354 21.43 11.70 8.90
C LEU A 354 20.20 12.61 8.90
N TRP A 355 20.25 13.73 9.63
CA TRP A 355 19.15 14.70 9.67
C TRP A 355 18.86 15.30 8.31
N ASN A 356 19.88 15.69 7.56
CA ASN A 356 19.72 16.18 6.20
C ASN A 356 19.10 15.12 5.28
N TYR A 357 19.49 13.86 5.45
CA TYR A 357 18.93 12.75 4.70
C TYR A 357 17.44 12.53 5.01
N LEU A 358 17.06 12.50 6.29
CA LEU A 358 15.67 12.33 6.72
C LEU A 358 14.79 13.52 6.30
N LEU A 359 15.27 14.77 6.45
CA LEU A 359 14.55 15.97 6.01
C LEU A 359 14.35 16.01 4.49
N ASP A 360 15.32 15.57 3.71
CA ASP A 360 15.16 15.44 2.25
C ASP A 360 14.05 14.43 1.90
N ILE A 361 14.01 13.28 2.58
CA ILE A 361 12.95 12.29 2.39
C ILE A 361 11.60 12.87 2.81
N GLN A 362 11.51 13.48 3.99
CA GLN A 362 10.29 14.14 4.48
C GLN A 362 9.73 15.13 3.45
N ARG A 363 10.59 16.02 2.94
CA ARG A 363 10.23 16.99 1.91
C ARG A 363 9.71 16.30 0.64
N ARG A 364 10.36 15.22 0.21
CA ARG A 364 9.92 14.45 -0.98
C ARG A 364 8.62 13.69 -0.75
N MET A 365 8.37 13.17 0.46
CA MET A 365 7.11 12.51 0.83
C MET A 365 5.93 13.48 0.87
N THR A 366 6.18 14.72 1.28
CA THR A 366 5.15 15.76 1.40
C THR A 366 4.94 16.58 0.13
N THR A 367 5.81 16.41 -0.87
CA THR A 367 5.64 17.05 -2.19
C THR A 367 4.54 16.35 -2.98
N GLU A 368 3.36 16.97 -3.08
CA GLU A 368 2.24 16.49 -3.90
C GLU A 368 2.64 16.49 -5.39
N ARG A 369 2.55 15.32 -6.04
CA ARG A 369 2.71 15.18 -7.49
C ARG A 369 1.70 14.21 -8.12
N GLU A 370 0.88 13.55 -7.32
CA GLU A 370 -0.03 12.50 -7.77
C GLU A 370 -1.08 13.09 -8.71
N LEU A 371 -1.73 14.18 -8.31
CA LEU A 371 -2.75 14.86 -9.12
C LEU A 371 -2.13 15.62 -10.29
N SER A 372 -1.07 16.39 -10.03
CA SER A 372 -0.40 17.18 -11.06
C SER A 372 0.16 16.32 -12.21
N SER A 373 0.70 15.13 -11.90
CA SER A 373 1.17 14.18 -12.92
C SER A 373 0.04 13.56 -13.71
N LEU A 374 -1.12 13.29 -13.10
CA LEU A 374 -2.29 12.83 -13.85
C LEU A 374 -2.77 13.90 -14.84
N LEU A 375 -2.90 15.14 -14.39
CA LEU A 375 -3.29 16.26 -15.26
C LEU A 375 -2.29 16.44 -16.41
N ARG A 376 -0.98 16.31 -16.12
CA ARG A 376 0.07 16.32 -17.14
C ARG A 376 -0.11 15.18 -18.14
N ALA A 377 -0.40 13.97 -17.67
CA ALA A 377 -0.59 12.80 -18.51
C ALA A 377 -1.83 12.91 -19.41
N LEU A 378 -2.94 13.42 -18.86
CA LEU A 378 -4.18 13.69 -19.61
C LEU A 378 -3.98 14.77 -20.68
N ASN A 379 -3.05 15.71 -20.47
CA ASN A 379 -2.63 16.69 -21.46
C ASN A 379 -1.57 16.16 -22.46
N GLY A 380 -1.31 14.84 -22.49
CA GLY A 380 -0.32 14.23 -23.38
C GLY A 380 1.14 14.47 -22.99
N GLY A 381 1.39 14.95 -21.77
CA GLY A 381 2.74 15.22 -21.25
C GLY A 381 3.45 13.97 -20.73
N TYR A 382 4.79 13.99 -20.79
CA TYR A 382 5.62 12.90 -20.27
C TYR A 382 5.61 12.83 -18.74
N VAL A 383 5.18 11.71 -18.17
CA VAL A 383 5.26 11.43 -16.72
C VAL A 383 6.61 10.81 -16.39
N LEU A 384 7.36 11.44 -15.49
CA LEU A 384 8.71 11.01 -15.11
C LEU A 384 8.69 9.59 -14.53
N PRO A 385 9.66 8.72 -14.87
CA PRO A 385 9.70 7.35 -14.37
C PRO A 385 10.23 7.28 -12.93
N SER A 386 9.91 6.18 -12.25
CA SER A 386 10.48 5.83 -10.95
C SER A 386 10.56 4.33 -10.77
N ALA A 387 11.56 3.83 -10.06
CA ALA A 387 11.47 2.50 -9.51
C ALA A 387 10.27 2.43 -8.56
N GLY A 388 9.50 1.35 -8.61
CA GLY A 388 8.55 0.99 -7.57
C GLY A 388 9.25 0.14 -6.51
N ASN A 389 9.00 0.44 -5.24
CA ASN A 389 9.50 -0.29 -4.08
C ASN A 389 8.82 0.24 -2.81
N ASP A 390 9.14 -0.37 -1.68
CA ASP A 390 8.83 0.15 -0.36
C ASP A 390 9.69 1.39 -0.01
N VAL A 391 9.07 2.42 0.57
CA VAL A 391 9.73 3.70 0.88
C VAL A 391 10.80 3.56 1.97
N VAL A 392 10.63 2.62 2.89
CA VAL A 392 11.60 2.33 3.94
C VAL A 392 12.81 1.64 3.35
N ARG A 393 12.60 0.65 2.47
CA ARG A 393 13.73 -0.05 1.82
C ARG A 393 14.46 0.83 0.84
N ASN A 394 13.72 1.60 0.04
CA ASN A 394 14.29 2.46 -0.99
C ASN A 394 13.61 3.84 -1.00
N PRO A 395 14.14 4.83 -0.24
CA PRO A 395 13.59 6.18 -0.21
C PRO A 395 13.69 6.94 -1.55
N SER A 396 14.28 6.35 -2.60
CA SER A 396 14.31 6.93 -3.94
C SER A 396 12.93 6.97 -4.60
N VAL A 397 11.97 6.19 -4.10
CA VAL A 397 10.61 6.07 -4.63
C VAL A 397 9.75 7.32 -4.41
N VAL A 398 10.12 8.18 -3.46
CA VAL A 398 9.48 9.49 -3.25
C VAL A 398 10.26 10.62 -3.93
N PRO A 399 9.58 11.66 -4.49
CA PRO A 399 8.14 11.87 -4.47
C PRO A 399 7.35 10.87 -5.33
N THR A 400 6.10 10.61 -4.95
CA THR A 400 5.14 9.82 -5.74
C THR A 400 4.66 10.64 -6.96
N GLY A 401 3.62 10.19 -7.65
CA GLY A 401 3.16 10.80 -8.89
C GLY A 401 4.09 10.53 -10.08
N ARG A 402 4.80 9.40 -10.09
CA ARG A 402 5.76 9.02 -11.15
C ARG A 402 5.38 7.70 -11.80
N ASN A 403 5.84 7.51 -13.04
CA ASN A 403 5.55 6.33 -13.84
C ASN A 403 6.36 5.12 -13.36
N ILE A 404 5.76 4.25 -12.53
CA ILE A 404 6.54 3.19 -11.85
C ILE A 404 6.98 2.05 -12.78
N TYR A 405 8.22 1.61 -12.62
CA TYR A 405 8.76 0.41 -13.25
C TYR A 405 9.31 -0.54 -12.17
N ALA A 406 9.50 -1.81 -12.53
CA ALA A 406 10.09 -2.81 -11.65
C ALA A 406 11.62 -2.65 -11.58
N PHE A 407 12.35 -3.73 -11.76
CA PHE A 407 13.82 -3.75 -11.81
C PHE A 407 14.28 -4.39 -13.13
N ASP A 408 15.57 -4.29 -13.41
CA ASP A 408 16.17 -5.05 -14.49
C ASP A 408 16.29 -6.53 -14.10
N PRO A 409 15.61 -7.46 -14.80
CA PRO A 409 15.60 -8.88 -14.44
C PRO A 409 16.98 -9.56 -14.55
N PHE A 410 17.97 -8.93 -15.19
CA PHE A 410 19.33 -9.46 -15.30
C PHE A 410 20.27 -8.99 -14.18
N HIS A 411 19.80 -8.11 -13.28
CA HIS A 411 20.59 -7.52 -12.20
C HIS A 411 20.05 -7.84 -10.80
N VAL A 412 19.40 -9.00 -10.62
CA VAL A 412 18.73 -9.42 -9.38
C VAL A 412 19.55 -10.43 -8.59
#